data_AF-A0A1I4DTJ0-F1
#
_entry.id   AF-A0A1I4DTJ0-F1
#
_cell.length_a   1.000
_cell.length_b   1.000
_cell.length_c   1.000
_cell.angle_alpha   90.00
_cell.angle_beta   90.00
_cell.angle_gamma   90.00
#
_symmetry.space_group_name_H-M   'P 1'
#
loop_
_entity.id
_entity.type
_entity.pdbx_description
1 polymer ?
#
loop_
_entity_poly.entity_id
_entity_poly.type
_entity_poly.pdbx_seq_one_letter_code
_entity_poly.pdbx_strand_id
1 'polypeptide(L)' 'MKNITVSVDDDTYRRARMQAAERDTSVSAMVREYLTELANTETEFERLKSKEAALRSAIGGFSAADRLSRDEAHERNR' A
#
# COMPACT_ATOMS: atom_id res chain seq x y z
N MET A 1 -22.44 -14.82 0.45
CA MET A 1 -21.91 -13.63 1.15
C MET A 1 -21.86 -13.94 2.64
N LYS A 2 -20.82 -13.53 3.35
CA LYS A 2 -20.76 -13.64 4.82
C LYS A 2 -21.25 -12.32 5.43
N ASN A 3 -22.04 -12.40 6.49
CA ASN A 3 -22.53 -11.24 7.22
C ASN A 3 -21.64 -10.99 8.43
N ILE A 4 -21.28 -9.73 8.67
CA ILE A 4 -20.48 -9.30 9.81
C ILE A 4 -21.36 -8.36 10.63
N THR A 5 -21.45 -8.62 11.94
CA THR A 5 -22.10 -7.69 12.89
C THR A 5 -21.01 -6.97 13.65
N VAL A 6 -21.06 -5.64 13.67
CA VAL A 6 -20.09 -4.79 14.35
C VAL A 6 -20.84 -3.87 15.30
N SER A 7 -20.42 -3.83 16.55
CA SER A 7 -20.90 -2.85 17.52
C SER A 7 -20.01 -1.62 17.46
N VAL A 8 -20.62 -0.45 17.28
CA VAL A 8 -19.97 0.86 17.30
C VAL A 8 -20.69 1.75 18.29
N ASP A 9 -19.98 2.73 18.85
CA ASP A 9 -20.61 3.74 19.69
C ASP A 9 -21.53 4.67 18.86
N ASP A 10 -22.49 5.29 19.55
CA ASP A 10 -23.52 6.12 18.92
C ASP A 10 -22.95 7.35 18.19
N ASP A 11 -21.87 7.95 18.71
CA ASP A 11 -21.22 9.10 18.08
C ASP A 11 -20.55 8.70 16.76
N THR A 12 -19.79 7.60 16.78
CA THR A 12 -19.18 7.03 15.58
C THR A 12 -20.23 6.66 14.55
N TYR A 13 -21.33 6.01 14.95
CA TYR A 13 -22.42 5.67 14.02
C TYR A 13 -23.05 6.91 13.39
N ARG A 14 -23.29 7.96 14.18
CA ARG A 14 -23.87 9.22 13.70
C ARG A 14 -22.95 9.91 12.70
N ARG A 15 -21.66 10.00 13.01
CA ARG A 15 -20.64 10.59 12.12
C ARG A 15 -20.50 9.81 10.82
N ALA A 16 -20.42 8.48 10.91
CA ALA A 16 -20.39 7.62 9.74
C ALA A 16 -21.63 7.81 8.86
N ARG A 17 -22.82 7.94 9.45
CA ARG A 17 -24.06 8.17 8.70
C ARG A 17 -24.09 9.53 8.00
N MET A 18 -23.60 10.59 8.64
CA MET A 18 -23.48 11.91 7.99
C MET A 18 -22.53 11.87 6.79
N GLN A 19 -21.37 11.23 6.96
CA GLN A 19 -20.39 11.08 5.90
C GLN A 19 -20.89 10.17 4.76
N ALA A 20 -21.68 9.14 5.08
CA ALA A 20 -22.34 8.30 4.08
C ALA A 20 -23.30 9.13 3.22
N ALA A 21 -24.13 9.96 3.87
CA ALA A 21 -25.10 10.81 3.20
C ALA A 21 -24.42 11.86 2.30
N GLU A 22 -23.34 12.48 2.77
CA GLU A 22 -22.55 13.43 1.97
C GLU A 22 -21.97 12.81 0.69
N ARG A 23 -21.68 11.50 0.72
CA ARG A 23 -21.10 10.74 -0.39
C ARG A 23 -22.14 9.96 -1.19
N ASP A 24 -23.44 10.23 -0.99
CA ASP A 24 -24.56 9.50 -1.62
C ASP A 24 -24.43 7.97 -1.49
N THR A 25 -23.93 7.50 -0.35
CA THR A 25 -23.67 6.08 -0.08
C THR A 25 -24.25 5.63 1.26
N SER A 26 -24.12 4.34 1.56
CA SER A 26 -24.55 3.78 2.85
C SER A 26 -23.34 3.44 3.73
N VAL A 27 -23.54 3.41 5.05
CA VAL A 27 -22.50 2.98 6.00
C VAL A 27 -22.01 1.57 5.67
N SER A 28 -22.92 0.66 5.31
CA SER A 28 -22.55 -0.71 4.91
C SER A 28 -21.74 -0.76 3.62
N ALA A 29 -21.99 0.15 2.66
CA ALA A 29 -21.20 0.27 1.45
C ALA A 29 -19.80 0.81 1.73
N MET A 30 -19.66 1.84 2.57
CA MET A 30 -18.34 2.34 3.01
C MET A 30 -17.53 1.28 3.76
N VAL A 31 -18.18 0.51 4.65
CA VAL A 31 -17.50 -0.59 5.36
C VAL A 31 -17.04 -1.66 4.37
N ARG A 32 -17.85 -2.00 3.36
CA ARG A 32 -17.46 -2.96 2.33
C ARG A 32 -16.26 -2.46 1.52
N GLU A 33 -16.29 -1.21 1.09
CA GLU A 33 -15.20 -0.58 0.33
C GLU A 33 -13.91 -0.58 1.14
N TYR A 34 -13.97 -0.12 2.39
CA TYR A 34 -12.83 -0.11 3.29
C TYR A 34 -12.21 -1.49 3.51
N LEU A 35 -13.04 -2.52 3.76
CA LEU A 35 -12.55 -3.89 3.90
C LEU A 35 -11.93 -4.45 2.61
N THR A 36 -12.45 -4.02 1.46
CA THR A 36 -11.93 -4.42 0.14
C THR A 36 -10.57 -3.76 -0.12
N GLU A 37 -10.45 -2.45 0.16
CA GLU A 37 -9.18 -1.72 0.06
C GLU A 37 -8.13 -2.27 1.01
N LEU A 38 -8.52 -2.64 2.23
CA LEU A 38 -7.62 -3.24 3.21
C LEU A 38 -7.04 -4.57 2.70
N ALA A 39 -7.91 -5.46 2.18
CA ALA A 39 -7.48 -6.74 1.61
C ALA A 39 -6.62 -6.57 0.35
N ASN A 40 -6.94 -5.59 -0.49
CA ASN A 40 -6.18 -5.29 -1.70
C ASN A 40 -4.80 -4.71 -1.38
N THR A 41 -4.68 -3.88 -0.33
CA THR A 41 -3.41 -3.30 0.10
C THR A 41 -2.43 -4.38 0.55
N GLU A 42 -2.90 -5.35 1.34
CA GLU A 42 -2.09 -6.49 1.78
C GLU A 42 -1.64 -7.35 0.59
N THR A 43 -2.54 -7.56 -0.37
CA THR A 43 -2.24 -8.31 -1.60
C THR A 43 -1.21 -7.59 -2.48
N GLU A 44 -1.34 -6.28 -2.66
CA GLU A 44 -0.44 -5.49 -3.50
C GLU A 44 0.95 -5.38 -2.85
N PHE A 45 1.01 -5.23 -1.53
CA PHE A 45 2.28 -5.23 -0.80
C PHE A 45 3.03 -6.55 -0.98
N GLU A 46 2.37 -7.69 -0.76
CA GLU A 46 2.98 -9.01 -0.94
C GLU A 46 3.36 -9.28 -2.41
N ARG A 47 2.56 -8.77 -3.37
CA ARG A 47 2.90 -8.82 -4.80
C ARG A 47 4.16 -8.02 -5.12
N LEU A 48 4.27 -6.79 -4.62
CA LEU A 48 5.43 -5.92 -4.82
C LEU A 48 6.69 -6.50 -4.18
N LYS A 49 6.57 -7.04 -2.97
CA LYS A 49 7.65 -7.73 -2.26
C LYS A 49 8.15 -8.96 -3.03
N SER A 50 7.24 -9.75 -3.59
CA SER A 50 7.59 -10.90 -4.44
C SER A 50 8.32 -10.45 -5.71
N LYS A 51 7.90 -9.34 -6.33
CA LYS A 51 8.58 -8.77 -7.50
C LYS A 51 9.96 -8.22 -7.17
N GLU A 52 10.12 -7.54 -6.04
CA GLU A 52 11.44 -7.05 -5.58
C GLU A 52 12.40 -8.21 -5.35
N ALA A 53 11.96 -9.25 -4.65
CA ALA A 53 12.76 -10.44 -4.41
C ALA A 53 13.19 -11.12 -5.73
N ALA A 54 12.27 -11.25 -6.69
CA ALA A 54 12.57 -11.80 -8.01
C ALA A 54 13.59 -10.94 -8.77
N LEU A 55 13.38 -9.61 -8.83
CA LEU A 55 14.30 -8.68 -9.48
C LEU A 55 15.69 -8.73 -8.86
N ARG A 56 15.76 -8.77 -7.52
CA ARG A 56 17.01 -8.84 -6.77
C ARG A 56 17.74 -10.16 -6.99
N SER A 57 17.01 -11.28 -7.07
CA SER A 57 17.60 -12.59 -7.38
C SER A 57 18.16 -12.67 -8.80
N ALA A 58 17.61 -11.90 -9.75
CA ALA A 58 18.10 -11.82 -11.11
C ALA A 58 19.40 -11.00 -11.24
N ILE A 59 19.79 -10.25 -10.20
CA ILE A 59 21.07 -9.54 -10.15
C ILE A 59 22.17 -10.56 -9.81
N GLY A 60 22.81 -11.12 -10.83
CA GLY A 60 23.93 -12.07 -10.67
C GLY A 60 25.21 -11.45 -10.08
N GLY A 61 25.31 -10.13 -10.07
CA GLY A 61 26.42 -9.38 -9.49
C GLY A 61 26.26 -7.88 -9.78
N PHE A 62 26.53 -7.04 -8.78
CA PHE A 62 26.52 -5.59 -8.94
C PHE A 62 27.77 -5.02 -8.26
N SER A 63 28.64 -4.39 -9.04
CA SER A 63 29.75 -3.59 -8.53
C SER A 63 29.54 -2.15 -8.99
N ALA A 64 29.54 -1.21 -8.03
CA ALA A 64 29.50 0.21 -8.35
C ALA A 64 30.72 0.64 -9.17
N ALA A 65 31.86 -0.04 -8.99
CA ALA A 65 33.09 0.21 -9.73
C ALA A 65 32.97 -0.11 -11.24
N ASP A 66 31.99 -0.93 -11.65
CA ASP A 66 31.73 -1.21 -13.07
C ASP A 66 31.08 -0.04 -13.80
N ARG A 67 30.46 0.90 -13.06
CA ARG A 67 29.74 2.06 -13.61
C ARG A 67 30.42 3.39 -13.35
N LEU A 68 31.15 3.48 -12.25
CA LEU A 68 31.84 4.69 -11.84
C LEU A 68 33.13 4.28 -11.17
N SER A 69 34.26 4.58 -11.83
CA SER A 69 35.54 4.34 -11.23
C SER A 69 35.73 5.23 -10.00
N ARG A 70 36.60 4.80 -9.09
CA ARG A 70 36.92 5.55 -7.88
C ARG A 70 37.40 6.97 -8.20
N ASP A 71 38.16 7.12 -9.27
CA ASP A 71 38.74 8.40 -9.67
C ASP A 71 37.66 9.35 -10.21
N GLU A 72 36.75 8.88 -11.05
CA GLU A 72 35.58 9.65 -11.53
C GLU A 72 34.62 10.05 -10.40
N ALA A 73 34.49 9.21 -9.36
CA ALA A 73 33.70 9.54 -8.18
C ALA A 73 34.30 10.69 -7.37
N HIS A 74 35.63 10.82 -7.37
CA HIS A 74 36.36 11.87 -6.67
C HIS A 74 36.52 13.17 -7.47
N GLU A 75 36.18 13.17 -8.77
CA GLU A 75 36.26 14.35 -9.64
C GLU A 75 35.21 15.45 -9.34
N ARG A 76 34.15 15.15 -8.57
CA ARG A 76 33.05 16.11 -8.29
C ARG A 76 33.38 17.27 -7.33
N ASN A 77 34.65 17.55 -7.06
CA ASN A 77 35.02 18.63 -6.13
C ASN A 77 36.24 19.44 -6.57
N ARG A 78 36.21 19.95 -7.81
CA ARG A 78 37.10 21.02 -8.24
C ARG A 78 36.38 22.08 -9.06
#